data_AF-A0AAV4XSD0-F1
#
_entry.id   AF-A0AAV4XSD0-F1
#
_cell.length_a   1.000
_cell.length_b   1.000
_cell.length_c   1.000
_cell.angle_alpha   90.00
_cell.angle_beta   90.00
_cell.angle_gamma   90.00
#
_symmetry.space_group_name_H-M   'P 1'
#
loop_
_entity.id
_entity.type
_entity.pdbx_description
1 polymer ?
#
loop_
_entity_poly.entity_id
_entity_poly.type
_entity_poly.pdbx_seq_one_letter_code
_entity_poly.pdbx_strand_id
1 'polypeptide(L)'
;MYCFRTEFHRRCFSDVLGYLLNQLNGEQQRQIFQNHAYHILSCFQDWPWQDLFLQTAEHMWNFLSVDYHYSILLNRLIENRDKCGYKYQEIFGKYWLQSPSTFKDYMINRQCSSSGFLFDLFKFEDIENIKLVLRDASAFDKERLISSSTGVRMCHKFIIRGSMAFAPVIYSRVHVIKRSCSETEARIRRVPEIHLQNRAN
;
A
#
# COMPACT_ATOMS: atom_id res chain seq x y z
N MET A 1 11.67 -21.41 -13.80
CA MET A 1 11.08 -21.35 -15.16
C MET A 1 9.64 -21.86 -15.11
N TYR A 2 8.67 -21.03 -14.68
CA TYR A 2 7.23 -21.39 -14.64
C TYR A 2 6.29 -20.17 -14.86
N CYS A 3 6.70 -19.14 -15.61
CA CYS A 3 5.86 -17.95 -15.88
C CYS A 3 4.96 -18.04 -17.13
N PHE A 4 5.20 -18.97 -18.06
CA PHE A 4 4.82 -18.71 -19.45
C PHE A 4 3.35 -18.96 -19.86
N ARG A 5 2.61 -19.85 -19.18
CA ARG A 5 1.32 -20.33 -19.75
C ARG A 5 0.10 -19.46 -19.43
N THR A 6 0.00 -18.87 -18.24
CA THR A 6 -1.12 -17.97 -17.90
C THR A 6 -0.87 -16.52 -18.32
N GLU A 7 0.40 -16.15 -18.53
CA GLU A 7 0.78 -14.80 -18.96
C GLU A 7 0.43 -14.54 -20.43
N PHE A 8 0.47 -15.55 -21.31
CA PHE A 8 0.22 -15.35 -22.75
C PHE A 8 -1.19 -14.82 -23.04
N HIS A 9 -2.21 -15.39 -22.42
CA HIS A 9 -3.60 -14.98 -22.67
C HIS A 9 -3.91 -13.57 -22.13
N ARG A 10 -3.29 -13.19 -21.00
CA ARG A 10 -3.39 -11.82 -20.50
C ARG A 10 -2.62 -10.83 -21.38
N ARG A 11 -1.49 -11.27 -21.95
CA ARG A 11 -0.69 -10.45 -22.87
C ARG A 11 -1.44 -10.03 -24.11
N CYS A 12 -2.01 -10.98 -24.83
CA CYS A 12 -2.80 -10.68 -26.02
C CYS A 12 -3.99 -9.75 -25.71
N PHE A 13 -4.61 -9.89 -24.53
CA PHE A 13 -5.73 -9.04 -24.15
C PHE A 13 -5.31 -7.58 -23.92
N SER A 14 -4.24 -7.34 -23.16
CA SER A 14 -3.77 -5.98 -22.88
C SER A 14 -3.26 -5.26 -24.14
N ASP A 15 -2.59 -5.97 -25.05
CA ASP A 15 -2.15 -5.40 -26.33
C ASP A 15 -3.34 -4.99 -27.22
N VAL A 16 -4.35 -5.88 -27.34
CA VAL A 16 -5.58 -5.58 -28.10
C VAL A 16 -6.34 -4.42 -27.46
N LEU A 17 -6.47 -4.40 -26.13
CA LEU A 17 -7.13 -3.30 -25.43
C LEU A 17 -6.40 -1.97 -25.67
N GLY A 18 -5.07 -1.94 -25.55
CA GLY A 18 -4.27 -0.74 -25.81
C GLY A 18 -4.42 -0.24 -27.25
N TYR A 19 -4.39 -1.16 -28.22
CA TYR A 19 -4.63 -0.82 -29.62
C TYR A 19 -6.03 -0.22 -29.83
N LEU A 20 -7.07 -0.88 -29.31
CA LEU A 20 -8.45 -0.42 -29.45
C LEU A 20 -8.65 0.96 -28.82
N LEU A 21 -8.12 1.17 -27.61
CA LEU A 21 -8.18 2.47 -26.96
C LEU A 21 -7.55 3.56 -27.82
N ASN A 22 -6.40 3.30 -28.44
CA ASN A 22 -5.72 4.26 -29.32
C ASN A 22 -6.48 4.56 -30.63
N GLN A 23 -7.41 3.70 -31.07
CA GLN A 23 -8.24 3.96 -32.26
C GLN A 23 -9.46 4.83 -31.96
N LEU A 24 -9.84 4.97 -30.68
CA LEU A 24 -11.01 5.73 -30.28
C LEU A 24 -10.69 7.22 -30.19
N ASN A 25 -11.67 8.05 -30.53
CA ASN A 25 -11.56 9.49 -30.28
C ASN A 25 -11.74 9.81 -28.78
N GLY A 26 -11.38 11.02 -28.37
CA GLY A 26 -11.38 11.41 -26.95
C GLY A 26 -12.74 11.29 -26.26
N GLU A 27 -13.85 11.49 -26.97
CA GLU A 27 -15.19 11.35 -26.39
C GLU A 27 -15.54 9.87 -26.16
N GLN A 28 -15.24 9.01 -27.13
CA GLN A 28 -15.42 7.56 -26.99
C GLN A 28 -14.55 6.99 -25.88
N GLN A 29 -13.28 7.40 -25.80
CA GLN A 29 -12.39 7.00 -24.71
C GLN A 29 -12.96 7.43 -23.35
N ARG A 30 -13.42 8.68 -23.23
CA ARG A 30 -14.01 9.20 -22.00
C ARG A 30 -15.22 8.38 -21.55
N GLN A 31 -16.13 8.04 -22.46
CA GLN A 31 -17.31 7.22 -22.16
C GLN A 31 -16.93 5.83 -21.66
N ILE A 32 -15.92 5.22 -22.29
CA ILE A 32 -15.39 3.92 -21.84
C ILE A 32 -14.75 4.05 -20.45
N PHE A 33 -13.96 5.09 -20.21
CA PHE A 33 -13.29 5.30 -18.92
C PHE A 33 -14.30 5.52 -17.79
N GLN A 34 -15.37 6.29 -18.03
CA GLN A 34 -16.45 6.48 -17.06
C GLN A 34 -17.06 5.15 -16.58
N ASN A 35 -17.20 4.18 -17.48
CA ASN A 35 -17.86 2.91 -17.16
C ASN A 35 -16.88 1.82 -16.70
N HIS A 36 -15.61 1.88 -17.14
CA HIS A 36 -14.68 0.75 -17.05
C HIS A 36 -13.26 1.12 -16.59
N ALA A 37 -13.01 2.33 -16.05
CA ALA A 37 -11.67 2.79 -15.66
C ALA A 37 -10.88 1.77 -14.82
N TYR A 38 -11.49 1.22 -13.78
CA TYR A 38 -10.82 0.21 -12.94
C TYR A 38 -10.40 -1.02 -13.74
N HIS A 39 -11.31 -1.60 -14.53
CA HIS A 39 -11.02 -2.80 -15.30
C HIS A 39 -9.90 -2.56 -16.30
N ILE A 40 -9.91 -1.42 -16.99
CA ILE A 40 -8.88 -1.06 -17.96
C ILE A 40 -7.52 -0.93 -17.29
N LEU A 41 -7.42 -0.14 -16.21
CA LEU A 41 -6.16 0.00 -15.48
C LEU A 41 -5.65 -1.34 -14.94
N SER A 42 -6.56 -2.17 -14.43
CA SER A 42 -6.22 -3.49 -13.90
C SER A 42 -5.59 -4.41 -14.96
N CYS A 43 -5.86 -4.20 -16.26
CA CYS A 43 -5.26 -4.98 -17.34
C CYS A 43 -3.80 -4.57 -17.61
N PHE A 44 -3.47 -3.29 -17.40
CA PHE A 44 -2.12 -2.77 -17.63
C PHE A 44 -1.19 -2.93 -16.40
N GLN A 45 -1.71 -3.33 -15.24
CA GLN A 45 -0.91 -3.53 -14.03
C GLN A 45 0.00 -4.77 -14.08
N ASP A 46 -0.19 -5.68 -15.03
CA ASP A 46 0.69 -6.83 -15.22
C ASP A 46 1.94 -6.44 -16.05
N TRP A 47 3.02 -7.20 -15.90
CA TRP A 47 4.21 -7.04 -16.76
C TRP A 47 3.87 -7.46 -18.21
N PRO A 48 4.28 -6.72 -19.25
CA PRO A 48 5.19 -5.56 -19.27
C PRO A 48 4.54 -4.17 -19.43
N TRP A 49 3.23 -4.00 -19.24
CA TRP A 49 2.55 -2.74 -19.62
C TRP A 49 2.55 -1.67 -18.53
N GLN A 50 3.51 -1.66 -17.62
CA GLN A 50 3.42 -0.78 -16.46
C GLN A 50 3.61 0.71 -16.83
N ASP A 51 4.33 0.99 -17.91
CA ASP A 51 4.39 2.35 -18.47
C ASP A 51 3.04 2.79 -19.03
N LEU A 52 2.33 1.88 -19.72
CA LEU A 52 0.98 2.14 -20.21
C LEU A 52 -0.01 2.29 -19.05
N PHE A 53 0.13 1.50 -17.97
CA PHE A 53 -0.65 1.67 -16.76
C PHE A 53 -0.51 3.07 -16.18
N LEU A 54 0.73 3.57 -16.02
CA LEU A 54 0.97 4.90 -15.46
C LEU A 54 0.41 6.00 -16.37
N GLN A 55 0.65 5.92 -17.69
CA GLN A 55 0.11 6.88 -18.66
C GLN A 55 -1.42 6.89 -18.65
N THR A 56 -2.03 5.71 -18.62
CA THR A 56 -3.48 5.58 -18.64
C THR A 56 -4.10 6.08 -17.32
N ALA A 57 -3.44 5.84 -16.18
CA ALA A 57 -3.91 6.29 -14.87
C ALA A 57 -4.06 7.81 -14.77
N GLU A 58 -3.13 8.56 -15.38
CA GLU A 58 -3.13 10.03 -15.40
C GLU A 58 -4.44 10.60 -15.97
N HIS A 59 -5.06 9.91 -16.92
CA HIS A 59 -6.31 10.31 -17.56
C HIS A 59 -7.57 9.80 -16.85
N MET A 60 -7.42 8.93 -15.86
CA MET A 60 -8.54 8.18 -15.28
C MET A 60 -8.91 8.54 -13.85
N TRP A 61 -8.15 9.41 -13.17
CA TRP A 61 -8.41 9.77 -11.77
C TRP A 61 -9.86 10.19 -11.50
N ASN A 62 -10.48 10.95 -12.40
CA ASN A 62 -11.86 11.43 -12.24
C ASN A 62 -12.94 10.34 -12.37
N PHE A 63 -12.57 9.13 -12.82
CA PHE A 63 -13.47 7.99 -13.00
C PHE A 63 -13.23 6.88 -11.97
N LEU A 64 -12.25 7.07 -11.09
CA LEU A 64 -11.91 6.11 -10.05
C LEU A 64 -12.57 6.50 -8.73
N SER A 65 -13.17 5.52 -8.06
CA SER A 65 -13.58 5.68 -6.68
C SER A 65 -12.37 5.49 -5.77
N VAL A 66 -12.18 6.42 -4.85
CA VAL A 66 -11.02 6.42 -3.94
C VAL A 66 -11.08 5.24 -2.99
N ASP A 67 -12.27 4.92 -2.50
CA ASP A 67 -12.51 3.91 -1.47
C ASP A 67 -12.40 2.47 -1.99
N TYR A 68 -12.78 2.25 -3.24
CA TYR A 68 -12.83 0.93 -3.85
C TYR A 68 -11.78 0.75 -4.96
N HIS A 69 -11.85 1.52 -6.05
CA HIS A 69 -10.95 1.30 -7.19
C HIS A 69 -9.48 1.57 -6.85
N TYR A 70 -9.19 2.74 -6.25
CA TYR A 70 -7.81 3.12 -5.96
C TYR A 70 -7.14 2.21 -4.94
N SER A 71 -7.88 1.85 -3.87
CA SER A 71 -7.36 0.97 -2.81
C SER A 71 -7.00 -0.42 -3.34
N ILE A 72 -7.84 -1.00 -4.20
CA ILE A 72 -7.59 -2.30 -4.84
C ILE A 72 -6.40 -2.21 -5.80
N LEU A 73 -6.34 -1.18 -6.65
CA LEU A 73 -5.23 -0.99 -7.59
C LEU A 73 -3.90 -0.89 -6.83
N LEU A 74 -3.85 -0.15 -5.73
CA LEU A 74 -2.65 0.00 -4.92
C LEU A 74 -2.22 -1.33 -4.26
N ASN A 75 -3.17 -2.07 -3.68
CA ASN A 75 -2.90 -3.40 -3.11
C ASN A 75 -2.37 -4.37 -4.17
N ARG A 76 -2.92 -4.34 -5.38
CA ARG A 76 -2.48 -5.22 -6.47
C ARG A 76 -1.04 -4.96 -6.89
N LEU A 77 -0.57 -3.70 -6.85
CA LEU A 77 0.84 -3.39 -7.06
C LEU A 77 1.72 -4.11 -6.03
N ILE A 78 1.33 -4.07 -4.76
CA ILE A 78 2.05 -4.71 -3.65
C ILE A 78 2.01 -6.25 -3.76
N GLU A 79 0.89 -6.82 -4.21
CA GLU A 79 0.77 -8.26 -4.48
C GLU A 79 1.69 -8.71 -5.61
N ASN A 80 1.88 -7.86 -6.63
CA ASN A 80 2.73 -8.13 -7.78
C ASN A 80 4.24 -7.96 -7.48
N ARG A 81 4.63 -7.52 -6.27
CA ARG A 81 6.03 -7.20 -5.95
C ARG A 81 7.03 -8.33 -6.19
N ASP A 82 6.60 -9.58 -5.98
CA ASP A 82 7.47 -10.76 -6.08
C ASP A 82 7.46 -11.36 -7.50
N LYS A 83 6.73 -10.76 -8.45
CA LYS A 83 6.70 -11.21 -9.85
C LYS A 83 8.03 -10.89 -10.54
N CYS A 84 8.59 -11.89 -11.21
CA CYS A 84 9.85 -11.74 -11.94
C CYS A 84 9.77 -10.62 -12.98
N GLY A 85 10.76 -9.72 -13.00
CA GLY A 85 10.82 -8.59 -13.93
C GLY A 85 9.87 -7.44 -13.61
N TYR A 86 9.01 -7.56 -12.58
CA TYR A 86 8.08 -6.53 -12.18
C TYR A 86 8.79 -5.45 -11.37
N LYS A 87 8.87 -4.23 -11.91
CA LYS A 87 9.57 -3.08 -11.27
C LYS A 87 8.73 -2.41 -10.18
N TYR A 88 8.27 -3.19 -9.21
CA TYR A 88 7.28 -2.76 -8.22
C TYR A 88 7.63 -1.43 -7.53
N GLN A 89 8.86 -1.26 -7.02
CA GLN A 89 9.25 -0.04 -6.30
C GLN A 89 9.08 1.22 -7.16
N GLU A 90 9.51 1.15 -8.42
CA GLU A 90 9.40 2.26 -9.37
C GLU A 90 7.94 2.57 -9.71
N ILE A 91 7.15 1.53 -9.99
CA ILE A 91 5.75 1.67 -10.41
C ILE A 91 4.90 2.20 -9.28
N PHE A 92 5.04 1.63 -8.08
CA PHE A 92 4.33 2.10 -6.89
C PHE A 92 4.67 3.57 -6.62
N GLY A 93 5.97 3.91 -6.63
CA GLY A 93 6.41 5.27 -6.36
C GLY A 93 5.84 6.29 -7.34
N LYS A 94 5.92 6.00 -8.65
CA LYS A 94 5.34 6.86 -9.69
C LYS A 94 3.82 6.98 -9.58
N TYR A 95 3.13 5.86 -9.42
CA TYR A 95 1.68 5.83 -9.29
C TYR A 95 1.23 6.66 -8.08
N TRP A 96 1.86 6.44 -6.92
CA TRP A 96 1.59 7.22 -5.72
C TRP A 96 1.84 8.70 -5.95
N LEU A 97 2.98 9.09 -6.55
CA LEU A 97 3.30 10.49 -6.82
C LEU A 97 2.25 11.17 -7.71
N GLN A 98 1.80 10.49 -8.76
CA GLN A 98 0.78 10.96 -9.70
C GLN A 98 -0.63 11.02 -9.10
N SER A 99 -0.90 10.27 -8.03
CA SER A 99 -2.22 10.25 -7.40
C SER A 99 -2.62 11.64 -6.87
N PRO A 100 -3.90 12.04 -7.04
CA PRO A 100 -4.42 13.26 -6.44
C PRO A 100 -4.29 13.25 -4.91
N SER A 101 -4.14 14.43 -4.30
CA SER A 101 -4.04 14.56 -2.83
C SER A 101 -5.25 13.95 -2.12
N THR A 102 -6.46 14.15 -2.63
CA THR A 102 -7.69 13.56 -2.07
C THR A 102 -7.63 12.04 -1.99
N PHE A 103 -6.97 11.38 -2.94
CA PHE A 103 -6.79 9.93 -2.96
C PHE A 103 -5.76 9.50 -1.91
N LYS A 104 -4.63 10.22 -1.82
CA LYS A 104 -3.58 10.01 -0.81
C LYS A 104 -4.12 10.20 0.60
N ASP A 105 -4.81 11.30 0.85
CA ASP A 105 -5.38 11.67 2.14
C ASP A 105 -6.39 10.63 2.59
N TYR A 106 -7.30 10.19 1.70
CA TYR A 106 -8.24 9.13 2.01
C TYR A 106 -7.52 7.84 2.43
N MET A 107 -6.52 7.45 1.62
CA MET A 107 -5.77 6.23 1.89
C MET A 107 -5.00 6.34 3.20
N ILE A 108 -4.35 7.45 3.52
CA ILE A 108 -3.63 7.63 4.78
C ILE A 108 -4.62 7.66 5.96
N ASN A 109 -5.74 8.35 5.81
CA ASN A 109 -6.72 8.51 6.88
C ASN A 109 -7.37 7.21 7.33
N ARG A 110 -7.57 6.27 6.40
CA ARG A 110 -8.20 4.98 6.69
C ARG A 110 -7.22 3.97 7.30
N GLN A 111 -5.94 4.32 7.43
CA GLN A 111 -4.87 3.38 7.81
C GLN A 111 -4.56 3.46 9.29
N CYS A 112 -5.36 2.74 10.07
CA CYS A 112 -5.04 2.32 11.44
C CYS A 112 -5.47 0.87 11.71
N SER A 113 -5.99 0.18 10.69
CA SER A 113 -6.37 -1.23 10.78
C SER A 113 -5.19 -2.15 10.47
N SER A 114 -5.26 -3.38 10.96
CA SER A 114 -4.21 -4.40 10.81
C SER A 114 -4.14 -5.03 9.41
N SER A 115 -4.84 -4.48 8.41
CA SER A 115 -5.09 -5.14 7.11
C SER A 115 -5.12 -4.19 5.92
N GLY A 116 -4.38 -3.08 5.95
CA GLY A 116 -4.31 -2.14 4.82
C GLY A 116 -2.93 -2.07 4.17
N PHE A 117 -2.82 -1.41 3.01
CA PHE A 117 -1.58 -1.37 2.21
C PHE A 117 -0.35 -0.92 3.02
N LEU A 118 -0.51 0.02 3.96
CA LEU A 118 0.60 0.46 4.82
C LEU A 118 1.13 -0.68 5.68
N PHE A 119 0.26 -1.54 6.21
CA PHE A 119 0.67 -2.73 6.95
C PHE A 119 1.54 -3.63 6.07
N ASP A 120 1.16 -3.83 4.81
CA ASP A 120 1.95 -4.62 3.87
C ASP A 120 3.30 -3.96 3.57
N LEU A 121 3.34 -2.66 3.31
CA LEU A 121 4.61 -1.94 3.13
C LEU A 121 5.56 -2.14 4.32
N PHE A 122 5.05 -2.01 5.55
CA PHE A 122 5.84 -2.25 6.76
C PHE A 122 6.23 -3.72 6.93
N LYS A 123 5.34 -4.66 6.63
CA LYS A 123 5.60 -6.10 6.71
C LYS A 123 6.75 -6.50 5.79
N PHE A 124 6.78 -5.94 4.58
CA PHE A 124 7.80 -6.17 3.56
C PHE A 124 9.02 -5.25 3.68
N GLU A 125 9.03 -4.35 4.66
CA GLU A 125 10.14 -3.44 4.92
C GLU A 125 10.49 -2.59 3.70
N ASP A 126 9.44 -2.15 2.99
CA ASP A 126 9.56 -1.33 1.79
C ASP A 126 9.85 0.13 2.15
N ILE A 127 11.08 0.36 2.61
CA ILE A 127 11.51 1.63 3.22
C ILE A 127 11.24 2.82 2.31
N GLU A 128 11.48 2.68 1.01
CA GLU A 128 11.35 3.78 0.06
C GLU A 128 9.89 4.19 -0.14
N ASN A 129 8.98 3.23 -0.32
CA ASN A 129 7.55 3.54 -0.45
C ASN A 129 6.93 3.97 0.90
N ILE A 130 7.42 3.47 2.04
CA ILE A 130 7.00 3.97 3.35
C ILE A 130 7.38 5.44 3.50
N LYS A 131 8.64 5.81 3.21
CA LYS A 131 9.09 7.21 3.27
C LYS A 131 8.24 8.10 2.37
N LEU A 132 7.92 7.62 1.17
CA LEU A 132 7.10 8.35 0.20
C LEU A 132 5.69 8.63 0.75
N VAL A 133 5.00 7.60 1.24
CA VAL A 133 3.65 7.75 1.81
C VAL A 133 3.66 8.64 3.05
N LEU A 134 4.65 8.45 3.93
CA LEU A 134 4.79 9.28 5.13
C LEU A 134 5.12 10.72 4.78
N ARG A 135 5.88 11.01 3.72
CA ARG A 135 6.17 12.39 3.32
C ARG A 135 4.87 13.17 3.08
N ASP A 136 3.91 12.55 2.40
CA ASP A 136 2.63 13.18 2.04
C ASP A 136 1.61 13.17 3.21
N ALA A 137 1.87 12.41 4.27
CA ALA A 137 1.02 12.37 5.46
C ALA A 137 1.16 13.63 6.34
N SER A 138 0.03 14.10 6.90
CA SER A 138 0.03 15.19 7.87
C SER A 138 0.76 14.81 9.16
N ALA A 139 1.14 15.80 9.97
CA ALA A 139 1.75 15.54 11.27
C ALA A 139 0.81 14.73 12.20
N PHE A 140 -0.50 14.99 12.10
CA PHE A 140 -1.53 14.25 12.83
C PHE A 140 -1.63 12.80 12.35
N ASP A 141 -1.60 12.56 11.04
CA ASP A 141 -1.67 11.21 10.48
C ASP A 141 -0.44 10.37 10.84
N LYS A 142 0.74 10.97 10.78
CA LYS A 142 2.00 10.33 11.23
C LYS A 142 1.89 9.90 12.69
N GLU A 143 1.39 10.78 13.54
CA GLU A 143 1.17 10.48 14.96
C GLU A 143 0.22 9.32 15.16
N ARG A 144 -0.94 9.38 14.51
CA ARG A 144 -1.98 8.37 14.61
C ARG A 144 -1.48 7.01 14.13
N LEU A 145 -0.75 6.99 13.01
CA LEU A 145 -0.16 5.78 12.45
C LEU A 145 0.86 5.15 13.42
N ILE A 146 1.81 5.94 13.94
CA ILE A 146 2.85 5.47 14.88
C ILE A 146 2.22 4.99 16.19
N SER A 147 1.18 5.66 16.66
CA SER A 147 0.48 5.34 17.92
C SER A 147 -0.49 4.17 17.80
N SER A 148 -0.86 3.77 16.58
CA SER A 148 -1.69 2.59 16.36
C SER A 148 -0.99 1.31 16.83
N SER A 149 -1.76 0.29 17.23
CA SER A 149 -1.19 -1.02 17.60
C SER A 149 -0.31 -1.61 16.50
N THR A 150 -0.70 -1.39 15.23
CA THR A 150 0.11 -1.75 14.07
C THR A 150 1.42 -0.97 14.03
N GLY A 151 1.38 0.36 14.15
CA GLY A 151 2.56 1.22 14.13
C GLY A 151 3.55 0.88 15.24
N VAL A 152 3.07 0.70 16.48
CA VAL A 152 3.90 0.30 17.62
C VAL A 152 4.61 -1.03 17.36
N ARG A 153 3.86 -2.05 16.89
CA ARG A 153 4.43 -3.35 16.55
C ARG A 153 5.52 -3.24 15.49
N MET A 154 5.31 -2.40 14.47
CA MET A 154 6.29 -2.19 13.41
C MET A 154 7.53 -1.46 13.92
N CYS A 155 7.37 -0.38 14.70
CA CYS A 155 8.48 0.34 15.31
C CYS A 155 9.34 -0.60 16.17
N HIS A 156 8.70 -1.44 16.99
CA HIS A 156 9.40 -2.43 17.81
C HIS A 156 10.20 -3.43 16.96
N LYS A 157 9.63 -3.93 15.86
CA LYS A 157 10.33 -4.83 14.91
C LYS A 157 11.58 -4.17 14.32
N PHE A 158 11.51 -2.90 13.94
CA PHE A 158 12.66 -2.17 13.39
C PHE A 158 13.74 -1.90 14.44
N ILE A 159 13.35 -1.55 15.67
CA ILE A 159 14.28 -1.32 16.79
C ILE A 159 15.05 -2.61 17.10
N ILE A 160 14.37 -3.75 17.26
CA ILE A 160 15.02 -5.04 17.53
C ILE A 160 16.03 -5.40 16.45
N ARG A 161 15.71 -5.11 15.19
CA ARG A 161 16.56 -5.43 14.04
C ARG A 161 17.70 -4.44 13.82
N GLY A 162 17.83 -3.40 14.65
CA GLY A 162 18.84 -2.36 14.48
C GLY A 162 18.64 -1.50 13.22
N SER A 163 17.46 -1.54 12.60
CA SER A 163 17.17 -0.77 11.39
C SER A 163 16.87 0.68 11.78
N MET A 164 17.90 1.54 11.72
CA MET A 164 17.78 2.97 11.97
C MET A 164 17.13 3.74 10.81
N ALA A 165 16.70 3.07 9.73
CA ALA A 165 16.09 3.71 8.57
C ALA A 165 14.83 4.52 8.90
N PHE A 166 14.14 4.16 9.99
CA PHE A 166 12.98 4.87 10.51
C PHE A 166 13.28 5.69 11.77
N ALA A 167 14.54 5.77 12.19
CA ALA A 167 14.92 6.52 13.37
C ALA A 167 14.42 7.98 13.30
N PRO A 168 14.55 8.77 12.24
CA PRO A 168 14.03 10.15 12.25
C PRO A 168 12.51 10.22 12.46
N VAL A 169 11.75 9.27 11.91
CA VAL A 169 10.29 9.18 12.02
C VAL A 169 9.89 8.77 13.45
N ILE A 170 10.54 7.75 13.99
CA ILE A 170 10.35 7.20 15.35
C ILE A 170 10.83 8.21 16.42
N TYR A 171 11.97 8.85 16.18
CA TYR A 171 12.66 9.71 17.14
C TYR A 171 12.04 11.10 17.25
N SER A 172 11.40 11.60 16.20
CA SER A 172 10.63 12.85 16.29
C SER A 172 9.55 12.82 17.38
N ARG A 173 9.17 11.62 17.87
CA ARG A 173 8.10 11.43 18.86
C ARG A 173 8.36 10.28 19.85
N VAL A 174 9.61 10.04 20.28
CA VAL A 174 9.96 9.02 21.31
C VAL A 174 9.08 9.10 22.56
N HIS A 175 8.59 10.28 22.94
CA HIS A 175 7.67 10.45 24.06
C HIS A 175 6.34 9.69 23.92
N VAL A 176 5.83 9.56 22.69
CA VAL A 176 4.58 8.84 22.39
C VAL A 176 4.79 7.32 22.48
N ILE A 177 5.91 6.83 21.93
CA ILE A 177 6.28 5.41 21.99
C ILE A 177 6.61 5.01 23.43
N LYS A 178 7.31 5.85 24.21
CA LYS A 178 7.55 5.61 25.64
C LYS A 178 6.23 5.44 26.42
N ARG A 179 5.24 6.31 26.18
CA ARG A 179 3.93 6.23 26.85
C ARG A 179 3.17 4.94 26.47
N SER A 180 3.15 4.58 25.19
CA SER A 180 2.50 3.35 24.71
C SER A 180 3.21 2.05 25.16
N CYS A 181 4.55 2.04 25.18
CA CYS A 181 5.32 0.92 25.72
C CYS A 181 5.07 0.73 27.23
N SER A 182 5.05 1.82 28.01
CA SER A 182 4.73 1.75 29.44
C SER A 182 3.32 1.24 29.73
N GLU A 183 2.33 1.62 28.90
CA GLU A 183 0.96 1.10 29.00
C GLU A 183 0.87 -0.39 28.64
N THR A 184 1.63 -0.83 27.62
CA THR A 184 1.67 -2.24 27.20
C THR A 184 2.38 -3.11 28.24
N GLU A 185 3.50 -2.65 28.81
CA GLU A 185 4.18 -3.31 29.94
C GLU A 185 3.30 -3.36 31.18
N ALA A 186 2.58 -2.28 31.50
CA ALA A 186 1.62 -2.25 32.60
C ALA A 186 0.40 -3.14 32.37
N ARG A 187 0.09 -3.50 31.12
CA ARG A 187 -0.99 -4.42 30.76
C ARG A 187 -0.52 -5.88 30.82
N ILE A 188 0.72 -6.17 30.40
CA ILE A 188 1.36 -7.48 30.55
C ILE A 188 1.54 -7.82 32.03
N ARG A 189 1.99 -6.87 32.86
CA ARG A 189 2.10 -7.05 34.33
C ARG A 189 0.74 -7.18 35.04
N ARG A 190 -0.36 -6.84 34.36
CA ARG A 190 -1.73 -6.96 34.89
C ARG A 190 -2.45 -8.23 34.43
N VAL A 191 -1.82 -9.09 33.63
CA VAL A 191 -2.33 -10.46 33.38
C VAL A 191 -2.03 -11.27 34.65
N PRO A 192 -3.04 -11.68 35.44
CA PRO A 192 -2.80 -12.56 36.58
C PRO A 192 -2.32 -13.91 36.07
N GLU A 193 -1.46 -14.57 36.84
CA GLU A 193 -1.03 -15.96 36.64
C GLU A 193 -2.22 -16.93 36.77
N ILE A 194 -3.08 -17.06 35.76
CA ILE A 194 -4.21 -18.03 35.78
C ILE A 194 -3.74 -19.44 35.34
N HIS A 195 -2.45 -19.79 35.47
CA HIS A 195 -1.96 -21.10 35.04
C HIS A 195 -1.09 -21.89 36.03
N LEU A 196 -1.06 -21.53 37.32
CA LEU A 196 -0.36 -22.35 38.32
C LEU A 196 -1.22 -23.04 39.38
N GLN A 197 -2.56 -23.04 39.26
CA GLN A 197 -3.44 -23.75 40.21
C GLN A 197 -4.16 -25.01 39.70
N ASN A 198 -4.00 -25.41 38.43
CA ASN A 198 -4.61 -26.65 37.90
C ASN A 198 -3.65 -27.85 37.82
N ARG A 199 -2.63 -27.92 38.69
CA ARG A 199 -1.73 -29.10 38.81
C ARG A 199 -1.57 -29.63 40.23
N ALA A 200 -2.47 -29.26 41.14
CA ALA A 200 -2.56 -29.88 42.46
C ALA A 200 -4.04 -29.99 42.85
N ASN A 201 -4.74 -30.95 42.26
CA ASN A 201 -5.89 -31.67 42.81
C ASN A 201 -6.16 -32.89 41.93
#